data_AF-A0A7G2CSP8-F1
#
_entry.id   AF-A0A7G2CSP8-F1
#
_cell.length_a   1.000
_cell.length_b   1.000
_cell.length_c   1.000
_cell.angle_alpha   90.00
_cell.angle_beta   90.00
_cell.angle_gamma   90.00
#
_symmetry.space_group_name_H-M   'P 1'
#
loop_
_entity.id
_entity.type
_entity.pdbx_description
1 polymer ?
#
loop_
_entity_poly.entity_id
_entity_poly.type
_entity_poly.pdbx_seq_one_letter_code
_entity_poly.pdbx_strand_id
1 'polypeptide(L)'
;MLRRVALPAAVTVTAFSNSRRSLTVRTEDFFSKEGISHARRISWSPHTTEKKQGAFAKLARSNFNDPLPESFNTEPYAEEEIEAYRAHHRPDVYIHKYNVSATHLSLRP
;
A
#
# COMPACT_ATOMS: atom_id res chain seq x y z
N MET A 1 -34.16 64.06 29.55
CA MET A 1 -32.83 64.30 28.93
C MET A 1 -31.77 63.54 29.72
N LEU A 2 -30.75 63.07 28.99
CA LEU A 2 -29.46 62.49 29.40
C LEU A 2 -29.39 61.01 29.83
N ARG A 3 -28.77 60.27 28.90
CA ARG A 3 -28.34 58.88 28.85
C ARG A 3 -27.29 58.58 29.94
N ARG A 4 -27.40 57.43 30.61
CA ARG A 4 -26.22 56.69 31.09
C ARG A 4 -26.03 55.48 30.19
N VAL A 5 -24.97 55.54 29.38
CA VAL A 5 -24.49 54.43 28.55
C VAL A 5 -23.82 53.44 29.50
N ALA A 6 -24.51 52.33 29.80
CA ALA A 6 -23.87 51.18 30.40
C ALA A 6 -23.24 50.36 29.27
N LEU A 7 -21.92 50.42 29.14
CA LEU A 7 -21.14 49.48 28.34
C LEU A 7 -21.16 48.12 29.06
N PRO A 8 -21.74 47.05 28.49
CA PRO A 8 -21.40 45.73 28.98
C PRO A 8 -20.01 45.39 28.45
N ALA A 9 -19.11 45.15 29.40
CA ALA A 9 -17.75 44.70 29.19
C ALA A 9 -17.70 43.61 28.11
N ALA A 10 -16.85 43.83 27.11
CA ALA A 10 -16.52 42.84 26.11
C ALA A 10 -15.86 41.65 26.83
N VAL A 11 -16.67 40.65 27.18
CA VAL A 11 -16.16 39.31 27.42
C VAL A 11 -15.71 38.81 26.06
N THR A 12 -14.44 39.05 25.74
CA THR A 12 -13.78 38.28 24.69
C THR A 12 -13.72 36.85 25.20
N VAL A 13 -14.78 36.09 24.93
CA VAL A 13 -14.71 34.65 24.88
C VAL A 13 -13.65 34.38 23.82
N THR A 14 -12.43 34.09 24.25
CA THR A 14 -11.47 33.40 23.41
C THR A 14 -12.16 32.10 23.04
N ALA A 15 -12.80 32.09 21.87
CA ALA A 15 -13.30 30.89 21.26
C ALA A 15 -12.06 30.03 21.08
N PHE A 16 -11.85 29.11 22.02
CA PHE A 16 -10.92 28.03 21.87
C PHE A 16 -11.40 27.29 20.64
N SER A 17 -10.82 27.62 19.49
CA SER A 17 -11.09 26.99 18.22
C SER A 17 -10.54 25.58 18.31
N ASN A 18 -11.25 24.73 19.05
CA ASN A 18 -11.26 23.31 18.82
C ASN A 18 -11.76 23.18 17.38
N SER A 19 -10.84 23.16 16.43
CA SER A 19 -11.07 22.70 15.08
C SER A 19 -11.45 21.22 15.18
N ARG A 20 -12.68 20.96 15.61
CA ARG A 20 -13.35 19.68 15.41
C ARG A 20 -13.60 19.64 13.91
N ARG A 21 -12.62 19.14 13.15
CA ARG A 21 -12.83 18.76 11.76
C ARG A 21 -14.06 17.84 11.76
N SER A 22 -15.17 18.28 11.19
CA SER A 22 -16.34 17.43 11.04
C SER A 22 -15.99 16.34 10.02
N LEU A 23 -15.71 15.13 10.51
CA LEU A 23 -15.57 13.97 9.64
C LEU A 23 -16.98 13.56 9.19
N THR A 24 -17.21 13.57 7.89
CA THR A 24 -18.45 13.10 7.27
C THR A 24 -18.29 11.66 6.80
N VAL A 25 -19.40 10.96 6.58
CA VAL A 25 -19.39 9.61 5.98
C VAL A 25 -18.68 9.66 4.63
N ARG A 26 -17.69 8.77 4.43
CA ARG A 26 -16.94 8.65 3.17
C ARG A 26 -17.22 7.31 2.52
N THR A 27 -17.33 7.30 1.19
CA THR A 27 -17.50 6.06 0.43
C THR A 27 -16.30 5.13 0.51
N GLU A 28 -15.12 5.69 0.81
CA GLU A 28 -13.88 4.95 1.05
C GLU A 28 -14.00 3.99 2.24
N ASP A 29 -14.86 4.30 3.22
CA ASP A 29 -15.04 3.48 4.43
C ASP A 29 -16.03 2.33 4.21
N PHE A 30 -16.78 2.33 3.10
CA PHE A 30 -17.79 1.30 2.80
C PHE A 30 -17.19 0.01 2.25
N PHE A 31 -16.10 0.11 1.49
CA PHE A 31 -15.53 -1.02 0.76
C PHE A 31 -14.08 -1.26 1.19
N SER A 32 -13.83 -2.42 1.77
CA SER A 32 -12.48 -2.81 2.18
C SER A 32 -11.61 -3.14 0.96
N LYS A 33 -10.33 -2.76 1.03
CA LYS A 33 -9.31 -3.07 0.02
C LYS A 33 -8.52 -4.30 0.42
N GLU A 34 -7.91 -4.97 -0.57
CA GLU A 34 -7.04 -6.13 -0.33
C GLU A 34 -5.73 -5.73 0.37
N GLY A 35 -5.35 -6.47 1.42
CA GLY A 35 -4.09 -6.28 2.15
C GLY A 35 -2.89 -6.97 1.50
N ILE A 36 -2.58 -6.66 0.24
CA ILE A 36 -1.44 -7.26 -0.48
C ILE A 36 -0.14 -6.48 -0.25
N SER A 37 0.97 -7.20 -0.04
CA SER A 37 2.29 -6.57 0.11
C SER A 37 2.80 -5.96 -1.20
N HIS A 38 3.69 -4.98 -1.10
CA HIS A 38 4.26 -4.30 -2.27
C HIS A 38 4.96 -5.28 -3.23
N ALA A 39 5.77 -6.21 -2.72
CA ALA A 39 6.49 -7.19 -3.54
C ALA A 39 5.57 -8.18 -4.28
N ARG A 40 4.39 -8.51 -3.70
CA ARG A 40 3.40 -9.41 -4.33
C ARG A 40 2.43 -8.69 -5.28
N ARG A 41 2.44 -7.35 -5.24
CA ARG A 41 1.54 -6.49 -6.01
C ARG A 41 2.06 -6.30 -7.43
N ILE A 42 1.18 -6.46 -8.41
CA ILE A 42 1.54 -6.39 -9.84
C ILE A 42 1.82 -4.94 -10.27
N SER A 43 0.98 -4.00 -9.85
CA SER A 43 1.16 -2.58 -10.15
C SER A 43 0.39 -1.67 -9.18
N TRP A 44 0.75 -0.40 -9.10
CA TRP A 44 0.01 0.62 -8.33
C TRP A 44 -1.13 1.28 -9.10
N SER A 45 -1.44 0.80 -10.31
CA SER A 45 -2.59 1.27 -11.08
C SER A 45 -3.90 1.06 -10.29
N PRO A 46 -4.83 2.02 -10.29
CA PRO A 46 -6.15 1.86 -9.66
C PRO A 46 -6.99 0.76 -10.31
N HIS A 47 -6.65 0.30 -11.52
CA HIS A 47 -7.34 -0.81 -12.20
C HIS A 47 -6.86 -2.19 -11.73
N THR A 48 -5.74 -2.25 -11.01
CA THR A 48 -5.16 -3.50 -10.48
C THR A 48 -5.03 -3.48 -8.96
N THR A 49 -5.71 -2.55 -8.27
CA THR A 49 -5.79 -2.50 -6.80
C THR A 49 -6.68 -3.60 -6.23
N GLU A 50 -7.67 -4.03 -7.00
CA GLU A 50 -8.66 -5.03 -6.60
C GLU A 50 -8.11 -6.46 -6.69
N LYS A 51 -8.79 -7.39 -6.01
CA LYS A 51 -8.40 -8.80 -5.91
C LYS A 51 -8.18 -9.45 -7.27
N LYS A 52 -7.09 -10.22 -7.42
CA LYS A 52 -6.76 -10.96 -8.67
C LYS A 52 -7.89 -11.91 -9.09
N GLN A 53 -8.54 -12.58 -8.15
CA GLN A 53 -9.67 -13.49 -8.41
C GLN A 53 -10.91 -12.77 -8.96
N GLY A 54 -11.03 -11.46 -8.79
CA GLY A 54 -12.15 -10.66 -9.30
C GLY A 54 -12.28 -10.70 -10.82
N ALA A 55 -11.14 -10.80 -11.53
CA ALA A 55 -11.15 -10.97 -12.99
C ALA A 55 -11.80 -12.32 -13.39
N PHE A 56 -11.46 -13.41 -12.71
CA PHE A 56 -12.04 -14.73 -12.95
C PHE A 56 -13.51 -14.80 -12.53
N ALA A 57 -13.87 -14.23 -11.38
CA ALA A 57 -15.26 -14.12 -10.93
C ALA A 57 -16.13 -13.37 -11.96
N LYS A 58 -15.63 -12.24 -12.48
CA LYS A 58 -16.31 -11.48 -13.53
C LYS A 58 -16.50 -12.29 -14.81
N LEU A 59 -15.48 -13.05 -15.24
CA LEU A 59 -15.58 -13.91 -16.42
C LEU A 59 -16.59 -15.04 -16.21
N ALA A 60 -16.60 -15.67 -15.04
CA ALA A 60 -17.53 -16.73 -14.67
C ALA A 60 -18.96 -16.24 -14.39
N ARG A 61 -19.14 -14.92 -14.21
CA ARG A 61 -20.40 -14.29 -13.76
C ARG A 61 -20.94 -14.91 -12.46
N SER A 62 -20.03 -15.31 -11.58
CA SER A 62 -20.34 -15.92 -10.28
C SER A 62 -19.52 -15.27 -9.17
N ASN A 63 -20.01 -15.37 -7.94
CA ASN A 63 -19.30 -14.87 -6.76
C ASN A 63 -18.53 -16.03 -6.13
N PHE A 64 -17.22 -15.83 -5.89
CA PHE A 64 -16.39 -16.73 -5.12
C PHE A 64 -16.23 -16.19 -3.71
N ASN A 65 -16.49 -17.03 -2.70
CA ASN A 65 -16.40 -16.63 -1.29
C ASN A 65 -15.56 -17.64 -0.51
N ASP A 66 -14.32 -17.82 -0.95
CA ASP A 66 -13.36 -18.72 -0.29
C ASP A 66 -12.80 -18.03 0.97
N PRO A 67 -13.11 -18.51 2.19
CA PRO A 67 -12.93 -17.73 3.40
C PRO A 67 -11.48 -17.66 3.91
N LEU A 68 -10.60 -18.58 3.50
CA LEU A 68 -9.19 -18.57 3.88
C LEU A 68 -8.29 -18.77 2.66
N PRO A 69 -7.76 -17.69 2.05
CA PRO A 69 -6.61 -17.85 1.18
C PRO A 69 -5.41 -18.38 1.97
N GLU A 70 -4.52 -19.10 1.30
CA GLU A 70 -3.31 -19.69 1.87
C GLU A 70 -2.51 -18.68 2.70
N SER A 71 -2.22 -19.04 3.95
CA SER A 71 -1.40 -18.25 4.86
C SER A 71 0.09 -18.42 4.53
N PHE A 72 0.91 -17.43 4.86
CA PHE A 72 2.36 -17.61 4.84
C PHE A 72 2.76 -18.75 5.78
N ASN A 73 3.81 -19.47 5.39
CA ASN A 73 4.44 -20.46 6.27
C ASN A 73 5.04 -19.79 7.51
N THR A 74 5.25 -20.57 8.57
CA THR A 74 5.90 -20.10 9.81
C THR A 74 7.28 -19.50 9.53
N GLU A 75 7.99 -20.03 8.54
CA GLU A 75 9.31 -19.57 8.09
C GLU A 75 9.27 -19.25 6.58
N PRO A 76 8.80 -18.05 6.19
CA PRO A 76 8.58 -17.71 4.79
C PRO A 76 9.84 -17.12 4.14
N TYR A 77 10.92 -17.91 4.07
CA TYR A 77 12.13 -17.51 3.36
C TYR A 77 11.95 -17.62 1.84
N ALA A 78 12.41 -16.61 1.10
CA ALA A 78 12.45 -16.59 -0.35
C ALA A 78 13.86 -16.19 -0.81
N GLU A 79 14.34 -16.80 -1.89
CA GLU A 79 15.59 -16.41 -2.54
C GLU A 79 15.39 -15.10 -3.32
N GLU A 80 16.49 -14.39 -3.58
CA GLU A 80 16.46 -13.17 -4.37
C GLU A 80 16.10 -13.47 -5.83
N GLU A 81 14.98 -12.91 -6.29
CA GLU A 81 14.59 -12.99 -7.70
C GLU A 81 15.36 -11.96 -8.53
N ILE A 82 15.81 -12.38 -9.72
CA ILE A 82 16.48 -11.52 -10.69
C ILE A 82 15.66 -11.43 -11.98
N GLU A 83 15.94 -10.42 -12.80
CA GLU A 83 15.23 -10.22 -14.07
C GLU A 83 15.22 -11.50 -14.94
N ALA A 84 14.06 -11.81 -15.51
CA ALA A 84 13.81 -13.07 -16.22
C ALA A 84 14.87 -13.39 -17.29
N TYR A 85 15.31 -12.40 -18.08
CA TYR A 85 16.35 -12.62 -19.07
C TYR A 85 17.70 -12.95 -18.45
N ARG A 86 18.09 -12.20 -17.40
CA ARG A 86 19.37 -12.34 -16.72
C ARG A 86 19.47 -13.62 -15.91
N ALA A 87 18.34 -14.16 -15.44
CA ALA A 87 18.28 -15.47 -14.79
C ALA A 87 18.83 -16.61 -15.67
N HIS A 88 18.58 -16.54 -16.98
CA HIS A 88 18.95 -17.60 -17.91
C HIS A 88 20.18 -17.29 -18.78
N HIS A 89 20.55 -16.01 -18.90
CA HIS A 89 21.63 -15.55 -19.78
C HIS A 89 22.71 -14.77 -19.01
N ARG A 90 22.93 -15.09 -17.74
CA ARG A 90 24.01 -14.46 -16.97
C ARG A 90 25.36 -14.92 -17.56
N PRO A 91 26.19 -13.99 -18.08
CA PRO A 91 27.49 -14.39 -18.62
C PRO A 91 28.41 -14.83 -17.47
N ASP A 92 29.25 -15.83 -17.74
CA ASP A 92 30.25 -16.32 -16.78
C ASP A 92 31.49 -15.42 -16.77
N VAL A 93 31.32 -14.18 -16.30
CA VAL A 93 32.41 -13.21 -16.16
C VAL A 93 32.87 -13.19 -14.70
N TYR A 94 34.17 -13.34 -14.49
CA TYR A 94 34.77 -13.29 -13.16
C TYR A 94 35.99 -12.38 -13.09
N ILE A 95 36.19 -11.77 -11.93
CA ILE A 95 37.34 -10.92 -11.61
C ILE A 95 37.89 -11.38 -10.26
N HIS A 96 39.15 -11.82 -10.24
CA HIS A 96 39.80 -12.40 -9.07
C HIS A 96 38.99 -13.56 -8.46
N LYS A 97 38.29 -13.32 -7.34
CA LYS A 97 37.48 -14.30 -6.59
C LYS A 97 35.97 -13.99 -6.63
N TYR A 98 35.53 -13.21 -7.60
CA TYR A 98 34.12 -12.79 -7.70
C TYR A 98 33.58 -13.02 -9.09
N ASN A 99 32.37 -13.57 -9.16
CA ASN A 99 31.52 -13.49 -10.33
C ASN A 99 30.93 -12.10 -10.43
N VAL A 100 31.04 -11.50 -11.61
CA VAL A 100 30.64 -10.14 -11.89
C VAL A 100 29.61 -10.16 -13.01
N SER A 101 28.39 -9.72 -12.72
CA SER A 101 27.43 -9.35 -13.76
C SER A 101 27.15 -7.85 -13.68
N ALA A 102 26.56 -7.28 -14.74
CA ALA A 102 26.06 -5.90 -14.69
C ALA A 102 25.05 -5.69 -13.53
N THR A 103 24.37 -6.79 -13.19
CA THR A 103 23.47 -7.06 -12.06
C THR A 103 24.02 -7.00 -10.64
N HIS A 104 24.93 -7.93 -10.43
CA HIS A 104 25.09 -8.65 -9.18
C HIS A 104 26.55 -9.08 -9.05
N LEU A 105 27.02 -9.12 -7.81
CA LEU A 105 28.32 -9.67 -7.44
C LEU A 105 28.08 -10.93 -6.61
N SER A 106 28.81 -12.01 -6.88
CA SER A 106 28.80 -13.19 -6.02
C SER A 106 30.21 -13.74 -5.85
N LEU A 107 30.47 -14.37 -4.70
CA LEU A 107 31.77 -15.00 -4.43
C LEU A 107 31.94 -16.20 -5.37
N ARG A 108 33.12 -16.31 -5.98
CA ARG A 108 33.55 -17.48 -6.75
C ARG A 108 34.81 -18.05 -6.09
N PRO A 109 34.84 -19.37 -5.78
CA PRO A 109 36.02 -20.01 -5.24
C PRO A 109 37.20 -19.95 -6.20
#